data_AF-A0A221US72-F1
#
_entry.id   AF-A0A221US72-F1
#
_cell.length_a   1.000
_cell.length_b   1.000
_cell.length_c   1.000
_cell.angle_alpha   90.00
_cell.angle_beta   90.00
_cell.angle_gamma   90.00
#
_symmetry.space_group_name_H-M   'P 1'
#
loop_
_entity.id
_entity.type
_entity.pdbx_description
1 polymer ?
#
loop_
_entity_poly.entity_id
_entity_poly.type
_entity_poly.pdbx_seq_one_letter_code
_entity_poly.pdbx_strand_id
1 'polypeptide(L)'
;MLEIKKEQLKDFGIIITIVFVILGIHFNTNRFLIIAIVIAFFTILFPSIFYPFTYVWFRFSKFLGKLNSQIILAIIFFLVITPVGIFRRILGKDTLRLKDFKKGTDSVMIQRNHTYSSSDLEHLF
;
A
#
# COMPACT_ATOMS: atom_id res chain seq x y z
N MET A 1 -22.75 2.22 9.04
CA MET A 1 -22.54 3.58 9.59
C MET A 1 -21.10 3.61 10.11
N LEU A 2 -20.26 4.58 9.71
CA LEU A 2 -18.90 4.67 10.29
C LEU A 2 -19.06 5.11 11.74
N GLU A 3 -18.85 4.21 12.69
CA GLU A 3 -18.78 4.55 14.12
C GLU A 3 -17.46 5.26 14.37
N ILE A 4 -17.48 6.59 14.24
CA ILE A 4 -16.32 7.41 14.61
C ILE A 4 -16.24 7.44 16.13
N LYS A 5 -15.17 6.87 16.68
CA LYS A 5 -14.92 6.91 18.12
C LYS A 5 -14.55 8.32 18.54
N LYS A 6 -14.88 8.68 19.79
CA LYS A 6 -14.45 9.96 20.39
C LYS A 6 -12.93 10.15 20.35
N GLU A 7 -12.17 9.07 20.43
CA GLU A 7 -10.70 9.05 20.28
C GLU A 7 -10.27 9.61 18.92
N GLN A 8 -10.89 9.17 17.82
CA GLN A 8 -10.54 9.60 16.47
C GLN A 8 -10.79 11.09 16.22
N LEU A 9 -11.82 11.66 16.86
CA LEU A 9 -12.11 13.10 16.84
C LEU A 9 -11.02 13.89 17.56
N LYS A 10 -10.57 13.39 18.72
CA LYS A 10 -9.47 14.00 19.48
C LYS A 10 -8.15 13.91 18.73
N ASP A 11 -7.85 12.75 18.14
CA ASP A 11 -6.62 12.54 17.36
C ASP A 11 -6.54 13.53 16.19
N PHE A 12 -7.65 13.73 15.47
CA PHE A 12 -7.71 14.69 14.37
C PHE A 12 -7.49 16.14 14.84
N GLY A 13 -8.12 16.55 15.94
CA GLY A 13 -7.91 17.88 16.53
C GLY A 13 -6.48 18.10 17.03
N ILE A 14 -5.84 17.07 17.59
CA ILE A 14 -4.43 17.11 18.00
C ILE A 14 -3.52 17.27 16.78
N ILE A 15 -3.76 16.53 15.70
CA ILE A 15 -2.98 16.65 14.46
C ILE A 15 -3.07 18.08 13.91
N ILE A 16 -4.27 18.66 13.84
CA ILE A 16 -4.44 20.05 13.39
C ILE A 16 -3.68 21.01 14.30
N THR A 17 -3.78 20.83 15.62
CA THR A 17 -3.04 21.65 16.59
C THR A 17 -1.53 21.61 16.32
N ILE A 18 -0.96 20.42 16.16
CA ILE A 18 0.47 20.24 15.88
C ILE A 18 0.87 20.93 14.58
N VAL A 19 0.07 20.81 13.51
CA VAL A 19 0.34 21.49 12.24
C VAL A 19 0.40 23.00 12.42
N PHE A 20 -0.54 23.60 13.16
CA PHE A 20 -0.54 25.05 13.41
C PHE A 20 0.62 25.49 14.32
N VAL A 21 1.05 24.66 15.27
CA VAL A 21 2.26 24.93 16.07
C VAL A 21 3.50 24.96 15.18
N ILE A 22 3.67 23.96 14.30
CA ILE A 22 4.80 23.87 13.36
C ILE A 22 4.81 25.10 12.44
N LEU A 23 3.66 25.48 11.90
CA LEU A 23 3.53 26.69 11.07
C LEU A 23 3.86 27.96 11.86
N GLY A 24 3.40 28.07 13.11
CA GLY A 24 3.71 29.23 13.96
C GLY A 24 5.19 29.40 14.24
N ILE A 25 5.91 28.29 14.45
CA ILE A 25 7.37 28.29 14.62
C ILE A 25 8.06 28.64 13.30
N HIS A 26 7.65 28.02 12.18
CA HIS A 26 8.28 28.23 10.88
C HIS A 26 8.13 29.66 10.36
N PHE A 27 6.93 30.26 10.51
CA PHE A 27 6.64 31.63 10.09
C PHE A 27 6.91 32.67 11.18
N ASN A 28 7.44 32.26 12.34
CA ASN A 28 7.77 33.12 13.48
C ASN A 28 6.65 34.12 13.85
N THR A 29 5.39 33.68 13.70
CA THR A 29 4.22 34.54 13.81
C THR A 29 3.32 34.05 14.95
N ASN A 30 3.17 34.88 15.98
CA ASN A 30 2.36 34.55 17.16
C ASN A 30 0.88 34.26 16.85
N ARG A 31 0.34 34.76 15.74
CA ARG A 31 -1.05 34.53 15.33
C ARG A 31 -1.36 33.03 15.17
N PHE A 32 -0.45 32.27 14.57
CA PHE A 32 -0.64 30.82 14.38
C PHE A 32 -0.55 30.04 15.68
N LEU A 33 0.28 30.49 16.63
CA LEU A 33 0.35 29.89 17.97
C LEU A 33 -0.93 30.16 18.78
N ILE A 34 -1.49 31.36 18.68
CA ILE A 34 -2.78 31.69 19.30
C ILE A 34 -3.89 30.81 18.72
N ILE A 35 -3.92 30.66 17.38
CA ILE A 35 -4.88 29.76 16.71
C ILE A 35 -4.69 28.31 17.18
N ALA A 36 -3.44 27.83 17.31
CA ALA A 36 -3.17 26.49 17.80
C ALA A 36 -3.71 26.26 19.22
N ILE A 37 -3.51 27.22 20.13
CA ILE A 37 -4.04 27.16 21.50
C ILE A 37 -5.57 27.09 21.51
N VAL A 38 -6.22 27.90 20.68
CA VAL A 38 -7.68 27.89 20.55
C VAL A 38 -8.17 26.53 20.03
N ILE A 39 -7.53 25.99 18.99
CA ILE A 39 -7.87 24.66 18.44
C ILE A 39 -7.65 23.56 19.48
N ALA A 40 -6.54 23.61 20.23
CA ALA A 40 -6.24 22.67 21.30
C ALA A 40 -7.33 22.68 22.39
N PHE A 41 -7.77 23.88 22.79
CA PHE A 41 -8.85 24.06 23.75
C PHE A 41 -10.16 23.45 23.26
N PHE A 42 -10.57 23.74 22.03
CA PHE A 42 -11.77 23.14 21.43
C PHE A 42 -11.68 21.63 21.24
N THR A 43 -10.48 21.10 20.97
CA THR A 43 -10.24 19.65 20.85
C THR A 43 -10.51 18.93 22.17
N ILE A 44 -10.18 19.55 23.31
CA ILE A 44 -10.42 18.98 24.64
C ILE A 44 -11.88 19.15 25.06
N LEU A 45 -12.44 20.35 24.88
CA LEU A 45 -13.77 20.68 25.40
C LEU A 45 -14.92 20.15 24.52
N PHE A 46 -14.76 20.24 23.20
CA PHE A 46 -15.80 19.91 22.23
C PHE A 46 -15.24 19.18 20.99
N PRO A 47 -14.73 17.93 21.14
CA PRO A 47 -14.19 17.16 20.01
C PRO A 47 -15.22 16.90 18.91
N SER A 48 -16.52 16.98 19.22
CA SER A 48 -17.62 16.80 18.26
C SER A 48 -17.63 17.85 17.14
N ILE A 49 -17.03 19.03 17.32
CA ILE A 49 -16.94 20.06 16.28
C ILE A 49 -16.13 19.55 15.07
N PHE A 50 -15.15 18.67 15.33
CA PHE A 50 -14.30 18.09 14.29
C PHE A 50 -14.95 16.91 13.57
N TYR A 51 -16.17 16.50 13.93
CA TYR A 51 -16.85 15.35 13.35
C TYR A 51 -17.03 15.38 11.84
N PRO A 52 -17.57 16.43 11.20
CA PRO A 52 -17.75 16.45 9.75
C PRO A 52 -16.40 16.35 9.01
N PHE A 53 -15.38 17.04 9.50
CA PHE A 53 -14.03 17.00 8.92
C PHE A 53 -13.39 15.62 9.08
N THR A 54 -13.47 15.06 10.28
CA THR A 54 -12.97 13.71 10.60
C THR A 54 -13.65 12.67 9.73
N TYR A 55 -14.97 12.75 9.57
CA TYR A 55 -15.73 11.82 8.72
C TYR A 55 -15.27 11.85 7.25
N VAL A 56 -15.10 13.04 6.68
CA VAL A 56 -14.60 13.19 5.30
C VAL A 56 -13.17 12.67 5.18
N TRP A 57 -12.29 13.04 6.11
CA TRP A 57 -10.89 12.62 6.14
C TRP A 57 -10.73 11.11 6.25
N PHE A 58 -11.47 10.46 7.16
CA PHE A 58 -11.42 9.01 7.33
C PHE A 58 -12.00 8.27 6.13
N ARG A 59 -13.07 8.79 5.52
CA ARG A 59 -13.64 8.22 4.29
C ARG A 59 -12.65 8.29 3.13
N PHE A 60 -11.95 9.41 2.99
CA PHE A 60 -10.88 9.59 2.01
C PHE A 60 -9.70 8.65 2.30
N SER A 61 -9.24 8.59 3.55
CA SER A 61 -8.15 7.70 3.97
C SER A 61 -8.46 6.23 3.71
N LYS A 62 -9.70 5.79 3.95
CA LYS A 62 -10.15 4.43 3.64
C LYS A 62 -10.15 4.16 2.13
N PHE A 63 -10.56 5.13 1.32
CA PHE A 63 -10.50 5.03 -0.12
C PHE A 63 -9.04 4.91 -0.61
N LEU A 64 -8.14 5.74 -0.09
CA LEU A 64 -6.70 5.66 -0.37
C LEU A 64 -6.11 4.32 0.09
N GLY A 65 -6.49 3.83 1.26
CA GLY A 65 -6.05 2.53 1.76
C GLY A 65 -6.42 1.36 0.84
N LYS A 66 -7.61 1.41 0.21
CA LYS A 66 -8.01 0.43 -0.80
C LYS A 66 -7.13 0.49 -2.05
N LEU A 67 -6.81 1.69 -2.51
CA LEU A 67 -5.94 1.89 -3.68
C LEU A 67 -4.48 1.53 -3.39
N ASN A 68 -4.02 1.70 -2.14
CA ASN A 68 -2.64 1.48 -1.75
C ASN A 68 -2.14 0.07 -2.07
N SER A 69 -2.95 -0.96 -1.81
CA SER A 69 -2.57 -2.35 -2.14
C SER A 69 -2.33 -2.54 -3.64
N GLN A 70 -3.21 -1.98 -4.48
CA GLN A 70 -3.07 -2.03 -5.93
C GLN A 70 -1.84 -1.24 -6.41
N ILE A 71 -1.60 -0.07 -5.82
CA ILE A 71 -0.46 0.79 -6.15
C ILE A 71 0.86 0.10 -5.77
N ILE A 72 0.97 -0.45 -4.56
CA ILE A 72 2.18 -1.17 -4.11
C ILE A 72 2.45 -2.35 -5.05
N LEU A 73 1.44 -3.16 -5.36
CA LEU A 73 1.60 -4.29 -6.28
C LEU A 73 2.01 -3.82 -7.67
N ALA A 74 1.39 -2.77 -8.20
CA ALA A 74 1.75 -2.20 -9.50
C ALA A 74 3.20 -1.69 -9.51
N ILE A 75 3.61 -0.97 -8.48
CA ILE A 75 4.99 -0.48 -8.32
C ILE A 75 5.97 -1.65 -8.30
N ILE A 76 5.74 -2.67 -7.47
CA ILE A 76 6.59 -3.87 -7.40
C ILE A 76 6.64 -4.57 -8.77
N PHE A 77 5.49 -4.70 -9.42
CA PHE A 77 5.42 -5.33 -10.73
C PHE A 77 6.26 -4.56 -11.75
N PHE A 78 6.05 -3.25 -11.89
CA PHE A 78 6.74 -2.45 -12.91
C PHE A 78 8.21 -2.14 -12.59
N LEU A 79 8.58 -1.97 -11.32
CA LEU A 79 9.97 -1.66 -10.93
C LEU A 79 10.84 -2.89 -10.69
N VAL A 80 10.27 -4.03 -10.36
CA VAL A 80 11.06 -5.24 -10.03
C VAL A 80 10.76 -6.35 -11.02
N ILE A 81 9.50 -6.79 -11.13
CA ILE A 81 9.15 -7.99 -11.92
C ILE A 81 9.34 -7.75 -13.42
N THR A 82 8.84 -6.63 -13.94
CA THR A 82 8.94 -6.25 -15.35
C THR A 82 10.39 -6.11 -15.82
N PRO A 83 11.27 -5.34 -15.15
CA PRO A 83 12.66 -5.24 -15.59
C PRO A 83 13.39 -6.58 -15.47
N VAL A 84 13.15 -7.38 -14.42
CA VAL A 84 13.71 -8.73 -14.34
C VAL A 84 13.28 -9.59 -15.54
N GLY A 85 12.01 -9.52 -15.95
CA GLY A 85 11.50 -10.20 -17.14
C GLY A 85 12.17 -9.71 -18.43
N ILE A 86 12.35 -8.39 -18.58
CA ILE A 86 13.03 -7.77 -19.72
C ILE A 86 14.49 -8.21 -19.77
N PHE A 87 15.22 -8.14 -18.65
CA PHE A 87 16.60 -8.63 -18.54
C PHE A 87 16.69 -10.10 -18.95
N ARG A 88 15.83 -10.97 -18.40
CA ARG A 88 15.79 -12.39 -18.79
C ARG A 88 15.55 -12.59 -20.29
N ARG A 89 14.70 -11.77 -20.90
CA ARG A 89 14.41 -11.81 -22.34
C ARG A 89 15.61 -11.37 -23.17
N ILE A 90 16.32 -10.31 -22.76
CA ILE A 90 17.54 -9.82 -23.42
C ILE A 90 18.66 -10.86 -23.32
N LEU A 91 18.81 -11.50 -22.15
CA LEU A 91 19.77 -12.60 -21.94
C LEU A 91 19.40 -13.88 -22.72
N GLY A 92 18.30 -13.89 -23.48
CA GLY A 92 17.88 -15.02 -24.29
C GLY A 92 17.35 -16.22 -23.51
N LYS A 93 17.11 -16.07 -22.20
CA LYS A 93 16.66 -17.17 -21.32
C LYS A 93 15.17 -17.44 -21.50
N ASP A 94 14.82 -18.21 -22.52
CA ASP A 94 13.46 -18.68 -22.78
C ASP A 94 13.19 -20.03 -22.08
N THR A 95 13.00 -20.01 -20.76
CA THR A 95 12.74 -21.23 -19.97
C THR A 95 11.42 -21.93 -20.33
N LEU A 96 10.48 -21.20 -20.92
CA LEU A 96 9.17 -21.73 -21.30
C LEU A 96 9.11 -22.15 -22.78
N ARG A 97 10.23 -22.02 -23.52
CA ARG A 97 10.32 -22.29 -24.97
C ARG A 97 9.18 -21.62 -25.75
N LEU A 98 8.79 -20.42 -25.33
CA LEU A 98 7.68 -19.65 -25.90
C LEU A 98 7.90 -19.36 -27.39
N LYS A 99 9.17 -19.24 -27.82
CA LYS A 99 9.50 -19.05 -29.24
C LYS A 99 9.17 -20.26 -30.11
N ASP A 100 9.21 -21.47 -29.56
CA ASP A 100 8.97 -22.74 -30.26
C ASP A 100 7.51 -23.18 -30.18
N PHE A 101 6.76 -22.63 -29.22
CA PHE A 101 5.36 -22.98 -28.99
C PHE A 101 4.50 -22.73 -30.24
N LYS A 102 3.82 -23.78 -30.71
CA LYS A 102 2.96 -23.82 -31.92
C LYS A 102 3.66 -23.63 -33.27
N LYS A 103 5.00 -23.64 -33.32
CA LYS A 103 5.74 -23.53 -34.60
C LYS A 103 6.07 -24.88 -35.25
N GLY A 104 5.90 -25.99 -34.53
CA GLY A 104 6.17 -27.33 -35.03
C GLY A 104 5.22 -28.37 -34.46
N THR A 105 5.48 -29.62 -34.79
CA THR A 105 4.73 -30.80 -34.30
C THR A 105 5.22 -31.31 -32.94
N ASP A 106 6.41 -30.91 -32.51
CA ASP A 106 7.03 -31.40 -31.28
C ASP A 106 6.53 -30.67 -30.03
N SER A 107 6.50 -31.41 -28.91
CA SER A 107 6.09 -30.86 -27.61
C SER A 107 7.19 -29.94 -27.03
N VAL A 108 6.77 -28.77 -26.55
CA VAL A 108 7.65 -27.85 -25.80
C VAL A 108 7.76 -28.21 -24.32
N MET A 109 6.94 -29.15 -23.83
CA MET A 109 7.01 -29.59 -22.45
C MET A 109 8.29 -30.37 -22.20
N ILE A 110 8.88 -30.18 -21.02
CA ILE A 110 10.09 -30.89 -20.61
C ILE A 110 9.69 -32.31 -20.21
N GLN A 111 10.10 -33.31 -20.98
CA GLN A 111 9.86 -34.70 -20.66
C GLN A 111 10.74 -35.10 -19.48
N ARG A 112 10.10 -35.36 -18.34
CA ARG A 112 10.78 -35.86 -17.15
C ARG A 112 10.83 -37.37 -17.26
N ASN A 113 11.90 -37.91 -17.84
CA ASN A 113 12.16 -39.35 -17.92
C ASN A 113 12.57 -39.90 -16.54
N HIS A 114 11.76 -39.63 -15.52
CA HIS A 114 11.96 -40.15 -14.19
C HIS A 114 11.21 -41.47 -14.07
N THR A 115 11.95 -42.55 -13.87
CA THR A 115 11.40 -43.83 -13.41
C THR A 115 11.17 -43.75 -11.92
N TYR A 116 9.91 -43.75 -11.51
CA TYR A 116 9.52 -43.70 -10.10
C TYR A 116 9.94 -44.99 -9.39
N SER A 117 10.61 -44.84 -8.24
CA SER A 117 11.04 -45.93 -7.37
C SER A 117 10.11 -46.04 -6.16
N SER A 118 10.08 -47.20 -5.51
CA SER A 118 9.36 -47.41 -4.24
C SER A 118 9.79 -46.40 -3.16
N SER A 119 11.06 -45.99 -3.17
CA SER A 119 11.60 -44.96 -2.26
C SER A 119 10.98 -43.58 -2.46
N ASP A 120 10.50 -43.25 -3.67
CA ASP A 120 9.87 -41.94 -3.94
C ASP A 120 8.45 -41.86 -3.36
N LEU A 121 7.85 -43.01 -3.02
CA LEU A 121 6.53 -43.09 -2.42
C LEU A 121 6.54 -42.87 -0.91
N GLU A 122 7.71 -42.95 -0.27
CA GLU A 122 7.86 -42.80 1.18
C GLU A 122 7.71 -41.34 1.64
N HIS A 123 7.83 -40.37 0.71
CA HIS A 123 7.72 -38.93 0.99
C HIS A 123 6.64 -38.26 0.13
N LEU A 124 5.46 -38.89 0.02
CA LEU A 124 4.34 -38.39 -0.78
C LEU A 124 3.54 -37.26 -0.12
N PHE A 125 3.73 -37.02 1.18
CA PHE A 125 2.93 -36.09 2.00
C PHE A 125 3.81 -35.04 2.70
#